data_AF-A0A2V8QZN1-F1
#
_entry.id   AF-A0A2V8QZN1-F1
#
_cell.length_a   1.000
_cell.length_b   1.000
_cell.length_c   1.000
_cell.angle_alpha   90.00
_cell.angle_beta   90.00
_cell.angle_gamma   90.00
#
_symmetry.space_group_name_H-M   'P 1'
#
loop_
_entity.id
_entity.type
_entity.pdbx_description
1 polymer ?
#
loop_
_entity_poly.entity_id
_entity_poly.type
_entity_poly.pdbx_seq_one_letter_code
_entity_poly.pdbx_strand_id
1 'polypeptide(L)'
;MLGAKRDVSAAKRFFKKMMRAEHRRLPFSISVDKNAAYPEAFSTSQEDRIVPKDCKLRRVKYLNNVIEQDHRFIKKKVRASQCFKRFHTAERTLEGIEAMNMIRKGQVKKLAGRDPRGHAKFVTSLFGIAA
;
A
#
# COMPACT_ATOMS: atom_id res chain seq x y z
N MET A 1 1.72 5.20 -5.73
CA MET A 1 0.83 6.31 -6.14
C MET A 1 0.89 7.37 -5.06
N LEU A 2 1.63 8.43 -5.34
CA LEU A 2 1.69 9.60 -4.46
C LEU A 2 0.76 10.70 -4.99
N GLY A 3 0.25 11.52 -4.09
CA GLY A 3 -0.55 12.70 -4.41
C GLY A 3 -0.10 13.86 -3.56
N ALA A 4 -0.05 15.06 -4.15
CA ALA A 4 0.23 16.29 -3.41
C ALA A 4 -0.91 16.62 -2.44
N LYS A 5 -2.15 16.29 -2.82
CA LYS A 5 -3.36 16.48 -2.03
C LYS A 5 -4.04 15.13 -1.77
N ARG A 6 -4.80 15.06 -0.67
CA ARG A 6 -5.62 13.90 -0.29
C ARG A 6 -7.08 14.15 -0.64
N ASP A 7 -7.31 14.46 -1.91
CA ASP A 7 -8.64 14.79 -2.46
C ASP A 7 -9.40 13.54 -2.95
N VAL A 8 -10.65 13.76 -3.36
CA VAL A 8 -11.56 12.72 -3.86
C VAL A 8 -10.98 12.00 -5.08
N SER A 9 -10.32 12.74 -5.98
CA SER A 9 -9.67 12.19 -7.18
C SER A 9 -8.53 11.24 -6.81
N ALA A 10 -7.69 11.62 -5.83
CA ALA A 10 -6.62 10.77 -5.32
C ALA A 10 -7.19 9.49 -4.67
N ALA A 11 -8.24 9.60 -3.87
CA ALA A 11 -8.91 8.45 -3.26
C ALA A 11 -9.53 7.51 -4.30
N LYS A 12 -10.20 8.06 -5.33
CA LYS A 12 -10.77 7.29 -6.45
C LYS A 12 -9.69 6.55 -7.25
N ARG A 13 -8.58 7.22 -7.54
CA ARG A 13 -7.43 6.60 -8.22
C ARG A 13 -6.79 5.51 -7.35
N PHE A 14 -6.78 5.67 -6.02
CA PHE A 14 -6.37 4.62 -5.10
C PHE A 14 -7.29 3.40 -5.17
N PHE A 15 -8.62 3.58 -5.14
CA PHE A 15 -9.57 2.47 -5.32
C PHE A 15 -9.37 1.78 -6.67
N LYS A 16 -9.16 2.53 -7.75
CA LYS A 16 -8.87 1.94 -9.07
C LYS A 16 -7.58 1.11 -9.08
N LYS A 17 -6.50 1.60 -8.48
CA LYS A 17 -5.23 0.85 -8.36
C LYS A 17 -5.43 -0.41 -7.52
N MET A 18 -6.08 -0.28 -6.35
CA MET A 18 -6.43 -1.41 -5.50
C MET A 18 -7.24 -2.43 -6.28
N MET A 19 -8.22 -1.97 -7.06
CA MET A 19 -9.12 -2.85 -7.82
C MET A 19 -8.52 -3.45 -9.10
N ARG A 20 -7.25 -3.16 -9.42
CA ARG A 20 -6.51 -3.75 -10.53
C ARG A 20 -5.49 -4.81 -10.11
N ALA A 21 -5.18 -4.91 -8.82
CA ALA A 21 -4.19 -5.88 -8.36
C ALA A 21 -4.68 -7.31 -8.62
N GLU A 22 -3.86 -8.12 -9.31
CA GLU A 22 -4.22 -9.47 -9.77
C GLU A 22 -4.41 -10.47 -8.61
N HIS A 23 -3.63 -10.33 -7.54
CA HIS A 23 -3.60 -11.29 -6.43
C HIS A 23 -4.68 -11.07 -5.37
N ARG A 24 -5.69 -10.24 -5.66
CA ARG A 24 -6.67 -9.81 -4.65
C ARG A 24 -7.99 -10.55 -4.81
N ARG A 25 -8.65 -10.82 -3.69
CA ARG A 25 -10.08 -11.14 -3.65
C ARG A 25 -10.88 -9.85 -3.60
N LEU A 26 -12.05 -9.84 -4.23
CA LEU A 26 -12.97 -8.70 -4.14
C LEU A 26 -13.41 -8.50 -2.68
N PRO A 27 -13.23 -7.30 -2.11
CA PRO A 27 -13.57 -7.07 -0.71
C PRO A 27 -15.08 -6.91 -0.54
N PHE A 28 -15.63 -7.54 0.51
CA PHE A 28 -17.00 -7.28 0.99
C PHE A 28 -17.09 -5.98 1.80
N SER A 29 -15.99 -5.54 2.41
CA SER A 29 -15.93 -4.26 3.11
C SER A 29 -14.54 -3.65 3.04
N ILE A 30 -14.48 -2.33 2.91
CA ILE A 30 -13.24 -1.56 2.92
C ILE A 30 -13.23 -0.66 4.14
N SER A 31 -12.18 -0.78 4.95
CA SER A 31 -11.93 0.12 6.07
C SER A 31 -11.04 1.28 5.62
N VAL A 32 -11.46 2.50 5.92
CA VAL A 32 -10.72 3.73 5.62
C VAL A 32 -10.55 4.58 6.86
N ASP A 33 -9.62 5.53 6.79
CA ASP A 33 -9.47 6.57 7.81
C ASP A 33 -10.68 7.53 7.82
N LYS A 34 -10.65 8.55 8.68
CA LYS A 34 -11.74 9.54 8.78
C LYS A 34 -11.66 10.69 7.77
N ASN A 35 -10.85 10.59 6.71
CA ASN A 35 -10.77 11.64 5.69
C ASN A 35 -12.10 11.78 4.95
N ALA A 36 -12.56 13.03 4.80
CA ALA A 36 -13.80 13.40 4.14
C ALA A 36 -13.82 13.04 2.63
N ALA A 37 -12.66 12.87 2.00
CA ALA A 37 -12.57 12.49 0.60
C ALA A 37 -13.04 11.05 0.31
N TYR A 38 -12.94 10.13 1.28
CA TYR A 38 -13.22 8.70 1.02
C TYR A 38 -14.70 8.37 0.80
N PRO A 39 -15.67 8.89 1.58
CA PRO A 39 -17.09 8.64 1.31
C PRO A 39 -17.51 9.01 -0.11
N GLU A 40 -17.17 10.21 -0.56
CA GLU A 40 -17.51 10.69 -1.91
C GLU A 40 -16.79 9.87 -3.00
N ALA A 41 -15.49 9.62 -2.81
CA ALA A 41 -14.72 8.79 -3.73
C ALA A 41 -15.23 7.35 -3.80
N PHE A 42 -15.77 6.81 -2.70
CA PHE A 42 -16.31 5.47 -2.64
C PHE A 42 -17.64 5.38 -3.40
N SER A 43 -18.58 6.29 -3.15
CA SER A 43 -19.88 6.33 -3.86
C SER A 43 -19.68 6.46 -5.37
N THR A 44 -18.86 7.42 -5.80
CA THR A 44 -18.53 7.61 -7.22
C THR A 44 -17.79 6.40 -7.82
N SER A 45 -17.01 5.66 -7.03
CA SER A 45 -16.35 4.43 -7.49
C SER A 45 -17.30 3.23 -7.62
N GLN A 46 -18.40 3.20 -6.86
CA GLN A 46 -19.46 2.19 -7.01
C GLN A 46 -20.32 2.48 -8.25
N GLU A 47 -20.63 3.74 -8.50
CA GLU A 47 -21.33 4.20 -9.71
C GLU A 47 -20.54 3.82 -10.98
N ASP A 48 -19.24 4.11 -10.99
CA ASP A 48 -18.31 3.76 -12.07
C ASP A 48 -18.01 2.25 -12.19
N ARG A 49 -18.62 1.40 -11.34
CA ARG A 49 -18.39 -0.05 -11.28
C ARG A 49 -16.93 -0.45 -11.04
N ILE A 50 -16.13 0.44 -10.45
CA ILE A 50 -14.74 0.15 -10.04
C ILE A 50 -14.78 -0.73 -8.79
N VAL A 51 -15.64 -0.36 -7.83
CA VAL A 51 -15.86 -1.09 -6.58
C VAL A 51 -17.18 -1.85 -6.67
N PRO A 52 -17.27 -3.11 -6.20
CA PRO A 52 -18.54 -3.84 -6.17
C PRO A 52 -19.63 -3.06 -5.44
N LYS A 53 -20.87 -3.12 -5.96
CA LYS A 53 -22.03 -2.47 -5.33
C LYS A 53 -22.31 -3.02 -3.92
N ASP A 54 -22.04 -4.30 -3.69
CA ASP A 54 -22.26 -4.96 -2.40
C ASP A 54 -21.16 -4.65 -1.36
N CYS A 55 -20.07 -4.00 -1.77
CA CYS A 55 -19.00 -3.62 -0.86
C CYS A 55 -19.47 -2.51 0.08
N LYS A 56 -19.12 -2.59 1.37
CA LYS A 56 -19.46 -1.57 2.37
C LYS A 56 -18.23 -0.77 2.82
N LEU A 57 -18.36 0.54 2.93
CA LEU A 57 -17.33 1.40 3.53
C LEU A 57 -17.44 1.42 5.06
N ARG A 58 -16.33 1.21 5.76
CA ARG A 58 -16.25 1.23 7.23
C ARG A 58 -15.29 2.31 7.71
N ARG A 59 -15.76 3.21 8.57
CA ARG A 59 -14.97 4.30 9.20
C ARG A 59 -14.88 4.10 10.71
N VAL A 60 -14.27 2.99 11.13
CA VAL A 60 -14.25 2.57 12.53
C VAL A 60 -12.89 2.87 13.17
N LYS A 61 -12.89 3.59 14.30
CA LYS A 61 -11.67 4.10 14.95
C LYS A 61 -10.66 3.00 15.27
N TYR A 62 -11.11 1.87 15.83
CA TYR A 62 -10.19 0.80 16.22
C TYR A 62 -9.58 0.06 15.02
N LEU A 63 -10.30 -0.07 13.90
CA LEU A 63 -9.75 -0.65 12.67
C LEU A 63 -8.67 0.24 12.06
N ASN A 64 -8.78 1.56 12.27
CA ASN A 64 -7.73 2.48 11.87
C ASN A 64 -6.40 2.22 12.61
N ASN A 65 -6.43 1.67 13.83
CA ASN A 65 -5.20 1.36 14.56
C ASN A 65 -4.37 0.27 13.86
N VAL A 66 -5.01 -0.69 13.20
CA VAL A 66 -4.33 -1.74 12.42
C VAL A 66 -3.66 -1.13 11.19
N ILE A 67 -4.37 -0.26 10.48
CA ILE A 67 -3.83 0.49 9.33
C ILE A 67 -2.65 1.36 9.77
N GLU A 68 -2.81 2.10 10.86
CA GLU A 68 -1.74 2.94 11.42
C GLU A 68 -0.54 2.11 11.89
N GLN A 69 -0.77 0.91 12.42
CA GLN A 69 0.29 -0.02 12.79
C GLN A 69 1.08 -0.49 11.57
N ASP A 70 0.40 -0.81 10.48
CA ASP A 70 1.04 -1.21 9.23
C ASP A 70 1.96 -0.12 8.68
N HIS A 71 1.51 1.13 8.77
CA HIS A 71 2.28 2.29 8.33
C HIS A 71 3.51 2.60 9.20
N ARG A 72 3.61 2.11 10.45
CA ARG A 72 4.70 2.51 11.37
C ARG A 72 6.08 2.20 10.81
N PHE A 73 6.23 1.04 10.17
CA PHE A 73 7.52 0.64 9.60
C PHE A 73 7.96 1.60 8.48
N ILE A 74 7.07 1.87 7.54
CA ILE A 74 7.33 2.77 6.41
C ILE A 74 7.60 4.18 6.94
N LYS A 75 6.74 4.72 7.82
CA LYS A 75 6.91 6.04 8.44
C LYS A 75 8.27 6.15 9.17
N LYS A 76 8.70 5.11 9.90
CA LYS A 76 10.00 5.08 10.58
C LYS A 76 11.17 5.18 9.59
N LYS A 77 11.12 4.42 8.49
CA LYS A 77 12.16 4.46 7.45
C LYS A 77 12.21 5.82 6.76
N VAL A 78 11.06 6.36 6.36
CA VAL A 78 10.95 7.68 5.72
C VAL A 78 11.46 8.80 6.63
N ARG A 79 11.16 8.75 7.94
CA ARG A 79 11.67 9.74 8.90
C ARG A 79 13.19 9.65 9.07
N ALA A 80 13.74 8.44 9.10
CA ALA A 80 15.18 8.24 9.18
C ALA A 80 15.92 8.71 7.91
N SER A 81 15.26 8.65 6.75
CA SER A 81 15.81 9.14 5.47
C SER A 81 15.57 10.64 5.23
N GLN A 82 15.21 11.41 6.25
CA GLN A 82 14.91 12.86 6.18
C GLN A 82 13.78 13.21 5.19
N CYS A 83 12.76 12.35 5.08
CA CYS A 83 11.64 12.50 4.15
C CYS A 83 12.07 12.53 2.66
N PHE A 84 11.14 12.83 1.76
CA PHE A 84 11.40 12.85 0.33
C PHE A 84 11.38 14.27 -0.23
N LYS A 85 12.27 14.54 -1.21
CA LYS A 85 12.36 15.85 -1.88
C LYS A 85 11.55 15.95 -3.17
N ARG A 86 11.31 14.82 -3.87
CA ARG A 86 10.61 14.78 -5.17
C ARG A 86 9.65 13.58 -5.23
N PHE A 87 8.49 13.73 -5.86
CA PHE A 87 7.47 12.67 -5.94
C PHE A 87 7.94 11.43 -6.70
N HIS A 88 8.59 11.61 -7.86
CA HIS A 88 9.03 10.50 -8.70
C HIS A 88 10.04 9.59 -7.99
N THR A 89 11.01 10.17 -7.28
CA THR A 89 11.98 9.39 -6.50
C THR A 89 11.34 8.80 -5.23
N ALA A 90 10.39 9.52 -4.61
CA ALA A 90 9.64 9.02 -3.46
C ALA A 90 8.82 7.77 -3.79
N GLU A 91 8.15 7.75 -4.95
CA GLU A 91 7.33 6.61 -5.36
C GLU A 91 8.17 5.34 -5.52
N ARG A 92 9.26 5.41 -6.28
CA ARG A 92 10.19 4.28 -6.46
C ARG A 92 10.80 3.81 -5.14
N THR A 93 11.17 4.75 -4.27
CA THR A 93 11.77 4.43 -2.96
C THR A 93 10.76 3.74 -2.05
N LEU A 94 9.51 4.22 -2.02
CA LEU A 94 8.45 3.61 -1.24
C LEU A 94 8.11 2.21 -1.75
N GLU A 95 8.04 2.00 -3.07
CA GLU A 95 7.83 0.67 -3.66
C GLU A 95 8.93 -0.31 -3.22
N GLY A 96 10.20 0.11 -3.21
CA GLY A 96 11.29 -0.71 -2.70
C GLY A 96 11.18 -1.01 -1.19
N ILE A 97 10.84 -0.02 -0.37
CA ILE A 97 10.64 -0.20 1.08
C ILE A 97 9.46 -1.15 1.34
N GLU A 98 8.37 -1.01 0.60
CA GLU A 98 7.19 -1.88 0.66
C GLU A 98 7.55 -3.31 0.28
N ALA A 99 8.25 -3.52 -0.84
CA ALA A 99 8.70 -4.83 -1.28
C ALA A 99 9.56 -5.54 -0.22
N MET A 100 10.53 -4.84 0.37
CA MET A 100 11.36 -5.38 1.45
C MET A 100 10.54 -5.69 2.72
N ASN A 101 9.53 -4.87 3.03
CA ASN A 101 8.61 -5.12 4.14
C ASN A 101 7.74 -6.36 3.90
N MET A 102 7.27 -6.60 2.66
CA MET A 102 6.52 -7.79 2.29
C MET A 102 7.36 -9.06 2.46
N ILE A 103 8.63 -9.03 2.03
CA ILE A 103 9.59 -10.12 2.25
C ILE A 103 9.77 -10.39 3.75
N ARG A 104 9.99 -9.33 4.56
CA ARG A 104 10.14 -9.44 6.02
C ARG A 104 8.90 -10.03 6.70
N LYS A 105 7.70 -9.72 6.20
CA LYS A 105 6.43 -10.30 6.68
C LYS A 105 6.22 -11.76 6.27
N GLY A 106 7.07 -12.32 5.41
CA GLY A 106 6.94 -13.68 4.90
C GLY A 106 5.86 -13.82 3.82
N GLN A 107 5.51 -12.73 3.13
CA GLN A 107 4.53 -12.77 2.05
C GLN A 107 5.09 -13.37 0.75
N VAL A 108 6.41 -13.53 0.66
CA VAL A 108 7.08 -14.19 -0.47
C VAL A 108 7.33 -15.66 -0.10
N LYS A 109 6.86 -16.57 -0.96
CA LYS A 109 7.03 -18.01 -0.76
C LYS A 109 8.51 -18.39 -0.73
N LYS A 110 8.86 -19.39 0.09
CA LYS A 110 10.22 -19.95 0.22
C LYS A 110 11.29 -18.99 0.74
N LEU A 111 10.89 -17.84 1.32
CA LEU A 111 11.79 -16.89 1.98
C LEU A 111 11.40 -16.74 3.45
N ALA A 112 12.35 -16.99 4.35
CA ALA A 112 12.13 -16.78 5.77
C ALA A 112 12.11 -15.28 6.10
N GLY A 113 11.09 -14.80 6.82
CA GLY A 113 10.96 -13.36 7.13
C GLY A 113 12.09 -12.78 8.01
N ARG A 114 12.84 -13.63 8.72
CA ARG A 114 13.99 -13.26 9.57
C ARG A 114 15.33 -13.75 9.02
N ASP A 115 15.51 -13.76 7.70
CA ASP A 115 16.77 -14.12 7.06
C ASP A 115 17.31 -12.99 6.15
N PRO A 116 18.07 -12.02 6.70
CA PRO A 116 18.63 -10.94 5.92
C PRO A 116 19.56 -11.39 4.79
N ARG A 117 20.29 -12.50 4.97
CA ARG A 117 21.23 -13.03 3.97
C ARG A 117 20.48 -13.66 2.81
N GLY A 118 19.42 -14.43 3.10
CA GLY A 118 18.51 -14.96 2.07
C GLY A 118 17.79 -13.86 1.30
N HIS A 119 17.38 -12.78 1.98
CA HIS A 119 16.76 -11.63 1.30
C HIS A 119 17.72 -10.97 0.33
N ALA A 120 18.98 -10.75 0.74
CA ALA A 120 20.00 -10.16 -0.13
C ALA A 120 20.26 -11.05 -1.35
N LYS A 121 20.46 -12.36 -1.16
CA LYS A 121 20.65 -13.33 -2.25
C LYS A 121 19.46 -13.38 -3.22
N PHE A 122 18.24 -13.31 -2.69
CA PHE A 122 17.04 -13.26 -3.52
C PHE A 122 17.01 -12.02 -4.39
N VAL A 123 17.26 -10.84 -3.81
CA VAL A 123 17.28 -9.58 -4.54
C VAL A 123 18.38 -9.60 -5.61
N THR A 124 19.61 -10.01 -5.27
CA THR A 124 20.71 -10.09 -6.25
C THR A 124 20.37 -11.04 -7.41
N SER A 125 19.76 -12.20 -7.10
CA SER A 125 19.34 -13.17 -8.13
C SER A 125 18.25 -12.60 -9.05
N LEU A 126 17.30 -11.82 -8.51
CA LEU A 126 16.19 -11.26 -9.27
C LEU A 126 16.65 -10.24 -10.31
N PHE A 127 17.66 -9.44 -9.97
CA PHE A 127 18.18 -8.40 -10.85
C PHE A 127 19.31 -8.88 -11.76
N GLY A 128 19.68 -10.16 -11.70
CA GLY A 128 20.83 -10.68 -12.45
C GLY A 128 22.16 -10.02 -12.08
N ILE A 129 22.21 -9.34 -10.92
CA ILE A 129 23.42 -8.77 -10.34
C ILE A 129 24.07 -9.91 -9.57
N ALA A 130 24.51 -10.94 -10.28
CA ALA A 130 25.41 -11.91 -9.69
C ALA A 130 26.77 -11.21 -9.48
N ALA A 131 27.32 -11.42 -8.28
CA ALA A 131 28.64 -10.98 -7.85
C ALA A 131 29.76 -11.48 -8.78
#